data_AF-A0A2D7T1D9-F1
#
_entry.id   AF-A0A2D7T1D9-F1
#
_cell.length_a   1.000
_cell.length_b   1.000
_cell.length_c   1.000
_cell.angle_alpha   90.00
_cell.angle_beta   90.00
_cell.angle_gamma   90.00
#
_symmetry.space_group_name_H-M   'P 1'
#
loop_
_entity.id
_entity.type
_entity.pdbx_description
1 polymer ?
#
loop_
_entity_poly.entity_id
_entity_poly.type
_entity_poly.pdbx_seq_one_letter_code
_entity_poly.pdbx_strand_id
1 'polypeptide(L)'
;MSEDNKPEQDIGKLSYLLNQIKEPIVCIKCSDEFMIGQTDAKSLRDYSRIDVGFTSRGVQLWCQRHNINICHINFNGEKPEADFRCLEKKESK
;
A
#
# COMPACT_ATOMS: atom_id res chain seq x y z
N MET A 1 17.41 36.22 9.51
CA MET A 1 17.67 35.95 8.08
C MET A 1 17.82 34.45 7.98
N SER A 2 16.85 33.83 7.31
CA SER A 2 16.54 32.41 7.31
C SER A 2 17.65 31.55 6.74
N GLU A 3 18.01 30.50 7.49
CA GLU A 3 18.96 29.46 7.12
C GLU A 3 18.48 28.71 5.86
N ASP A 4 19.42 28.51 4.95
CA ASP A 4 19.27 27.85 3.67
C ASP A 4 18.71 26.42 3.83
N ASN A 5 17.41 26.26 3.55
CA ASN A 5 16.76 24.96 3.54
C ASN A 5 17.11 24.23 2.24
N LYS A 6 18.20 23.44 2.26
CA LYS A 6 18.65 22.66 1.11
C LYS A 6 17.67 21.50 0.84
N PRO A 7 17.02 21.43 -0.34
CA PRO A 7 16.01 20.42 -0.65
C PRO A 7 16.50 18.97 -0.52
N GLU A 8 17.80 18.75 -0.71
CA GLU A 8 18.46 17.44 -0.68
C GLU A 8 18.42 16.78 0.71
N GLN A 9 18.48 17.58 1.79
CA GLN A 9 18.39 17.07 3.17
C GLN A 9 16.96 16.68 3.57
N ASP A 10 15.95 17.26 2.91
CA ASP A 10 14.54 16.94 3.14
C ASP A 10 14.09 15.68 2.40
N ILE A 11 14.64 15.39 1.21
CA ILE A 11 14.30 14.17 0.45
C ILE A 11 14.68 12.90 1.23
N GLY A 12 15.85 12.89 1.88
CA GLY A 12 16.29 11.75 2.70
C GLY A 12 15.28 11.40 3.81
N LYS A 13 14.73 12.43 4.45
CA LYS A 13 13.71 12.29 5.51
C LYS A 13 12.35 11.82 4.98
N LEU A 14 12.04 12.02 3.70
CA LEU A 14 10.75 11.65 3.08
C LEU A 14 10.79 10.34 2.30
N SER A 15 11.94 9.66 2.24
CA SER A 15 12.12 8.40 1.50
C SER A 15 11.18 7.28 1.96
N TYR A 16 10.67 7.34 3.19
CA TYR A 16 9.67 6.40 3.73
C TYR A 16 8.30 6.50 3.02
N LEU A 17 8.01 7.61 2.32
CA LEU A 17 6.79 7.81 1.53
C LEU A 17 6.88 7.23 0.12
N LEU A 18 8.07 6.81 -0.32
CA LEU A 18 8.23 6.07 -1.58
C LEU A 18 7.79 4.61 -1.41
N ASN A 19 7.67 3.87 -2.51
CA ASN A 19 7.26 2.46 -2.45
C ASN A 19 8.32 1.60 -1.71
N GLN A 20 8.01 1.24 -0.46
CA GLN A 20 8.82 0.37 0.42
C GLN A 20 8.20 -1.04 0.61
N ILE A 21 7.17 -1.40 -0.16
CA ILE A 21 6.44 -2.67 0.01
C ILE A 21 7.32 -3.86 -0.39
N LYS A 22 7.57 -4.78 0.55
CA LYS A 22 8.34 -6.01 0.32
C LYS A 22 7.47 -7.20 -0.07
N GLU A 23 6.28 -7.30 0.51
CA GLU A 23 5.36 -8.41 0.30
C GLU A 23 3.94 -7.88 0.05
N PRO A 24 3.24 -8.34 -1.00
CA PRO A 24 1.86 -7.93 -1.24
C PRO A 24 0.92 -8.65 -0.27
N ILE A 25 -0.05 -7.93 0.27
CA ILE A 25 -1.15 -8.52 1.04
C ILE A 25 -2.26 -8.90 0.06
N VAL A 26 -2.62 -10.18 -0.02
CA VAL A 26 -3.64 -10.70 -0.93
C VAL A 26 -4.53 -11.72 -0.20
N CYS A 27 -5.69 -12.07 -0.77
CA CYS A 27 -6.46 -13.21 -0.25
C CYS A 27 -5.77 -14.53 -0.64
N ILE A 28 -6.06 -15.58 0.12
CA ILE A 28 -5.50 -16.91 -0.13
C ILE A 28 -5.84 -17.44 -1.53
N LYS A 29 -7.05 -17.17 -2.04
CA LYS A 29 -7.47 -17.63 -3.36
C LYS A 29 -6.67 -16.99 -4.49
N CYS A 30 -6.41 -15.68 -4.43
CA CYS A 30 -5.52 -15.00 -5.37
C CYS A 30 -4.11 -15.58 -5.33
N SER A 31 -3.61 -15.91 -4.14
CA SER A 31 -2.31 -16.56 -3.98
C SER A 31 -2.29 -17.92 -4.66
N ASP A 32 -3.25 -18.79 -4.35
CA ASP A 32 -3.30 -20.15 -4.87
C ASP A 32 -3.42 -20.17 -6.39
N GLU A 33 -4.36 -19.39 -6.95
CA GLU A 33 -4.57 -19.26 -8.39
C GLU A 33 -3.31 -18.76 -9.13
N PHE A 34 -2.59 -17.80 -8.53
CA PHE A 34 -1.33 -17.31 -9.08
C PHE A 34 -0.23 -18.39 -9.04
N MET A 35 -0.09 -19.08 -7.91
CA MET A 35 0.94 -20.11 -7.73
C MET A 35 0.77 -21.34 -8.62
N ILE A 36 -0.47 -21.68 -8.97
CA ILE A 36 -0.78 -22.78 -9.90
C ILE A 36 -0.85 -22.34 -11.37
N GLY A 37 -0.52 -21.08 -11.68
CA GLY A 37 -0.43 -20.57 -13.05
C GLY A 37 -1.78 -20.35 -13.75
N GLN A 38 -2.86 -20.08 -13.00
CA GLN A 38 -4.18 -19.76 -13.57
C GLN A 38 -4.31 -18.31 -14.10
N THR A 39 -3.19 -17.61 -14.28
CA THR A 39 -3.16 -16.21 -14.70
C THR A 39 -1.91 -15.89 -15.49
N ASP A 40 -2.04 -14.96 -16.43
CA ASP A 40 -0.95 -14.35 -17.20
C ASP A 40 -0.38 -13.08 -16.52
N ALA A 41 -0.93 -12.71 -15.36
CA ALA A 41 -0.45 -11.58 -14.58
C ALA A 41 1.02 -11.77 -14.17
N LYS A 42 1.82 -10.71 -14.29
CA LYS A 42 3.26 -10.73 -13.98
C LYS A 42 3.56 -10.77 -12.47
N SER A 43 2.58 -10.41 -11.65
CA SER A 43 2.73 -10.39 -10.20
C SER A 43 1.37 -10.53 -9.49
N LEU A 44 1.41 -10.91 -8.21
CA LEU A 44 0.23 -10.89 -7.34
C LEU A 44 -0.40 -9.50 -7.23
N ARG A 45 0.40 -8.43 -7.31
CA ARG A 45 -0.08 -7.05 -7.32
C ARG A 45 -0.94 -6.77 -8.55
N ASP A 46 -0.50 -7.23 -9.72
CA ASP A 46 -1.24 -7.03 -10.98
C ASP A 46 -2.48 -7.94 -11.04
N TYR A 47 -2.41 -9.11 -10.40
CA TYR A 47 -3.48 -10.09 -10.41
C TYR A 47 -4.62 -9.80 -9.43
N SER A 48 -4.29 -9.22 -8.27
CA SER A 48 -5.27 -8.97 -7.21
C SER A 48 -6.03 -7.66 -7.46
N ARG A 49 -7.31 -7.63 -7.04
CA ARG A 49 -8.10 -6.40 -6.96
C ARG A 49 -8.52 -6.21 -5.51
N ILE A 50 -7.96 -5.19 -4.87
CA ILE A 50 -8.07 -4.97 -3.43
C ILE A 50 -8.66 -3.60 -3.18
N ASP A 51 -9.77 -3.57 -2.45
CA ASP A 51 -10.26 -2.35 -1.82
C ASP A 51 -9.57 -2.15 -0.48
N VAL A 52 -9.16 -0.93 -0.21
CA VAL A 52 -8.61 -0.53 1.08
C VAL A 52 -9.38 0.70 1.56
N GLY A 53 -9.91 0.65 2.77
CA GLY A 53 -10.72 1.76 3.29
C GLY A 53 -10.79 1.79 4.82
N PHE A 54 -11.11 2.96 5.35
CA PHE A 54 -11.42 3.14 6.77
C PHE A 54 -12.82 2.61 7.08
N THR A 55 -12.95 1.97 8.24
CA THR A 55 -14.20 1.52 8.84
C THR A 55 -14.32 2.09 10.25
N SER A 56 -15.46 1.89 10.91
CA SER A 56 -15.62 2.27 12.33
C SER A 56 -14.63 1.58 13.28
N ARG A 57 -14.05 0.44 12.86
CA ARG A 57 -13.09 -0.34 13.64
C ARG A 57 -11.63 -0.02 13.30
N GLY A 58 -11.32 0.48 12.10
CA GLY A 58 -9.95 0.78 11.68
C GLY A 58 -9.80 0.80 10.17
N VAL A 59 -8.92 -0.03 9.60
CA VAL A 59 -8.74 -0.18 8.14
C VAL A 59 -9.07 -1.60 7.72
N GLN A 60 -9.81 -1.74 6.63
CA GLN A 60 -10.15 -3.02 6.03
C GLN A 60 -9.56 -3.16 4.63
N LEU A 61 -9.06 -4.35 4.35
CA LEU A 61 -8.64 -4.82 3.03
C LEU A 61 -9.63 -5.88 2.56
N TRP A 62 -10.23 -5.67 1.39
CA TRP A 62 -11.21 -6.55 0.80
C TRP A 62 -10.78 -7.02 -0.59
N CYS A 63 -10.89 -8.32 -0.86
CA CYS A 63 -10.64 -8.85 -2.19
C CYS A 63 -11.90 -8.75 -3.04
N GLN A 64 -11.90 -7.88 -4.06
CA GLN A 64 -13.02 -7.76 -4.97
C GLN A 64 -13.22 -9.02 -5.82
N ARG A 65 -12.12 -9.66 -6.26
CA ARG A 65 -12.18 -10.82 -7.17
C ARG A 65 -12.90 -12.01 -6.56
N HIS A 66 -12.63 -12.27 -5.29
CA HIS A 66 -13.22 -13.42 -4.59
C HIS A 66 -14.31 -13.03 -3.61
N ASN A 67 -14.59 -11.73 -3.47
CA ASN A 67 -15.57 -11.16 -2.55
C ASN A 67 -15.39 -11.66 -1.10
N ILE A 68 -14.17 -11.52 -0.58
CA ILE A 68 -13.81 -11.98 0.77
C ILE A 68 -12.92 -10.98 1.50
N ASN A 69 -13.00 -10.99 2.83
CA ASN A 69 -12.11 -10.23 3.70
C ASN A 69 -10.67 -10.75 3.58
N ILE A 70 -9.72 -9.83 3.39
CA ILE A 70 -8.29 -10.14 3.44
C ILE A 70 -7.76 -9.88 4.84
N CYS A 71 -7.97 -8.65 5.34
CA CYS A 71 -7.51 -8.22 6.65
C CYS A 71 -8.41 -7.10 7.17
N HIS A 72 -8.70 -7.10 8.46
CA HIS A 72 -9.33 -5.97 9.12
C HIS A 72 -8.48 -5.59 10.34
N ILE A 73 -7.75 -4.49 10.22
CA ILE A 73 -6.93 -3.94 11.28
C ILE A 73 -7.85 -3.17 12.23
N ASN A 74 -7.80 -3.52 13.51
CA ASN A 74 -8.51 -2.79 14.56
C ASN A 74 -7.58 -1.75 15.16
N PHE A 75 -8.01 -0.50 15.21
CA PHE A 75 -7.26 0.54 15.91
C PHE A 75 -7.65 0.66 17.38
N ASN A 76 -8.62 -0.13 17.87
CA ASN A 76 -9.11 -0.11 19.25
C ASN A 76 -9.60 1.28 19.70
N GLY A 77 -10.17 2.05 18.76
CA GLY A 77 -10.61 3.43 19.01
C GLY A 77 -9.50 4.48 18.90
N GLU A 78 -8.25 4.05 18.72
CA GLU A 78 -7.12 4.95 18.49
C GLU A 78 -7.10 5.50 17.06
N LYS A 79 -6.35 6.59 16.87
CA LYS A 79 -6.02 7.14 15.56
C LYS A 79 -4.51 7.00 15.32
N PRO A 80 -4.07 5.94 14.63
CA PRO A 80 -2.66 5.77 14.30
C PRO A 80 -2.13 6.97 13.50
N GLU A 81 -0.85 7.26 13.65
CA GLU A 81 -0.16 8.23 12.80
C GLU A 81 -0.26 7.78 11.34
N ALA A 82 -0.67 8.70 10.46
CA ALA A 82 -0.79 8.46 9.04
C ALA A 82 -0.31 9.69 8.27
N ASP A 83 0.49 9.46 7.24
CA ASP A 83 0.99 10.50 6.34
C ASP A 83 0.37 10.30 4.96
N PHE A 84 -0.54 11.20 4.59
CA PHE A 84 -1.31 11.12 3.34
C PHE A 84 -0.69 11.90 2.18
N ARG A 85 0.55 12.39 2.33
CA ARG A 85 1.25 13.07 1.23
C ARG A 85 1.58 12.07 0.12
N CYS A 86 1.21 12.40 -1.11
CA CYS A 86 1.54 11.61 -2.29
C CYS A 86 2.79 12.19 -2.98
N LEU A 87 3.86 11.40 -3.09
CA LEU A 87 5.08 11.81 -3.78
C LEU A 87 5.20 11.13 -5.14
N GLU A 88 5.46 11.92 -6.17
CA GLU A 88 5.80 11.43 -7.50
C GLU A 88 7.30 11.61 -7.74
N LYS A 89 7.97 10.56 -8.24
CA LYS A 89 9.31 10.70 -8.76
C LYS A 89 9.22 11.44 -10.09
N LYS A 90 9.84 12.62 -10.19
CA LYS A 90 10.03 13.25 -11.49
C LYS A 90 10.93 12.37 -12.34
N GLU A 91 10.44 11.94 -13.50
CA GLU A 91 11.28 11.29 -14.50
C GLU A 91 12.28 12.31 -15.04
N SER A 92 13.56 11.99 -14.94
CA SER A 92 14.60 12.73 -15.67
C SER A 92 14.41 12.42 -17.16
N LYS A 93 13.99 13.42 -17.94
CA LYS A 93 14.02 13.34 -19.41
C LYS A 93 15.46 13.34 -19.93
#